data_AF-A0A2V1BH47-F1
#
_entry.id   AF-A0A2V1BH47-F1
#
_cell.length_a   1.000
_cell.length_b   1.000
_cell.length_c   1.000
_cell.angle_alpha   90.00
_cell.angle_beta   90.00
_cell.angle_gamma   90.00
#
_symmetry.space_group_name_H-M   'P 1'
#
loop_
_entity.id
_entity.type
_entity.pdbx_description
1 polymer ?
#
loop_
_entity_poly.entity_id
_entity_poly.type
_entity_poly.pdbx_seq_one_letter_code
_entity_poly.pdbx_strand_id
1 'polypeptide(L)'
;MAFLTPLTLFPIDVLYWTEDNLTISAGRLIPNYSIYVVDKALKRLPVSIVGEICIGGPGVAAGYLHNDELTKSKFILNPFATAEQKSRGWTRIYYTGDRGSLASNGTLLFKERINGDNQVKLHGLRIELGDIESAIVRAGNGMVAEAIASVVGELAFIVAYVVLSNVESENQ
;
A
#
# COMPACT_ATOMS: atom_id res chain seq x y z
N MET A 1 0.55 41.22 -18.50
CA MET A 1 0.45 41.35 -17.03
C MET A 1 0.01 39.98 -16.52
N ALA A 2 0.95 39.22 -15.95
CA ALA A 2 0.72 37.84 -15.54
C ALA A 2 -0.01 37.82 -14.19
N PHE A 3 -1.15 37.14 -14.12
CA PHE A 3 -1.75 36.78 -12.85
C PHE A 3 -1.30 35.36 -12.51
N LEU A 4 -0.44 35.27 -11.50
CA LEU A 4 -0.11 34.06 -10.77
C LEU A 4 -1.39 33.54 -10.09
N THR A 5 -1.84 32.34 -10.46
CA THR A 5 -2.76 31.57 -9.63
C THR A 5 -1.96 30.64 -8.71
N PRO A 6 -2.32 30.54 -7.42
CA PRO A 6 -1.57 29.72 -6.48
C PRO A 6 -1.76 28.23 -6.81
N LEU A 7 -0.64 27.52 -6.81
CA LEU A 7 -0.53 26.08 -6.89
C LEU A 7 -1.26 25.47 -5.68
N THR A 8 -2.53 25.09 -5.84
CA THR A 8 -3.22 24.24 -4.87
C THR A 8 -2.60 22.85 -4.92
N LEU A 9 -1.67 22.61 -4.01
CA LEU A 9 -1.25 21.28 -3.60
C LEU A 9 -2.49 20.60 -2.99
N PHE A 10 -3.17 19.76 -3.77
CA PHE A 10 -4.21 18.89 -3.22
C PHE A 10 -3.49 17.73 -2.50
N PRO A 11 -3.48 17.67 -1.15
CA PRO A 11 -3.25 16.39 -0.49
C PRO A 11 -4.32 15.43 -1.02
N ILE A 12 -3.92 14.26 -1.51
CA ILE A 12 -4.85 13.21 -1.90
C ILE A 12 -5.51 12.69 -0.63
N ASP A 13 -6.63 13.30 -0.27
CA ASP A 13 -7.65 12.79 0.65
C ASP A 13 -9.00 12.92 -0.05
N VAL A 14 -9.24 12.13 -1.10
CA VAL A 14 -10.59 11.96 -1.63
C VAL A 14 -10.83 10.50 -1.99
N LEU A 15 -11.21 9.73 -0.97
CA LEU A 15 -11.87 8.44 -1.12
C LEU A 15 -13.37 8.72 -1.24
N TYR A 16 -13.91 8.74 -2.45
CA TYR A 16 -15.37 8.78 -2.62
C TYR A 16 -15.92 7.39 -2.27
N TRP A 17 -16.85 7.34 -1.31
CA TRP A 17 -17.61 6.15 -0.95
C TRP A 17 -18.59 5.82 -2.08
N THR A 18 -18.53 4.61 -2.62
CA THR A 18 -19.60 4.07 -3.48
C THR A 18 -20.66 3.41 -2.60
N GLU A 19 -21.94 3.44 -3.01
CA GLU A 19 -23.08 2.91 -2.25
C GLU A 19 -22.93 1.43 -1.81
N ASP A 20 -22.02 0.69 -2.44
CA ASP A 20 -21.78 -0.73 -2.17
C ASP A 20 -20.83 -1.03 -0.99
N ASN A 21 -20.45 -0.04 -0.15
CA ASN A 21 -19.66 -0.15 1.10
C ASN A 21 -18.33 -0.97 1.08
N LEU A 22 -17.96 -1.56 -0.06
CA LEU A 22 -16.89 -2.54 -0.22
C LEU A 22 -15.83 -2.09 -1.23
N THR A 23 -15.99 -0.90 -1.79
CA THR A 23 -15.16 -0.43 -2.87
C THR A 23 -14.89 1.06 -2.70
N ILE A 24 -13.61 1.42 -2.66
CA ILE A 24 -13.20 2.81 -2.53
C ILE A 24 -12.63 3.27 -3.88
N SER A 25 -13.15 4.39 -4.40
CA SER A 25 -12.60 5.02 -5.59
C SER A 25 -11.23 5.63 -5.27
N ALA A 26 -10.18 5.16 -5.96
CA ALA A 26 -8.84 5.73 -5.86
C ALA A 26 -8.58 6.82 -6.93
N GLY A 27 -9.61 7.21 -7.68
CA GLY A 27 -9.54 8.28 -8.68
C GLY A 27 -9.02 7.85 -10.06
N ARG A 28 -8.61 8.85 -10.87
CA ARG A 28 -8.11 8.68 -12.25
C ARG A 28 -6.59 8.76 -12.31
N LEU A 29 -6.04 8.16 -13.37
CA LEU A 29 -4.62 8.14 -13.66
C LEU A 29 -4.04 9.55 -13.84
N ILE A 30 -2.91 9.79 -13.18
CA ILE A 30 -2.03 10.93 -13.44
C ILE A 30 -1.32 10.70 -14.79
N PRO A 31 -1.10 11.74 -15.62
CA PRO A 31 -0.38 11.60 -16.88
C PRO A 31 0.95 10.85 -16.74
N ASN A 32 1.28 10.02 -17.72
CA ASN A 32 2.48 9.17 -17.79
C ASN A 32 2.57 8.02 -16.76
N TYR A 33 1.66 7.94 -15.79
CA TYR A 33 1.51 6.75 -14.95
C TYR A 33 0.61 5.72 -15.62
N SER A 34 0.85 4.46 -15.29
CA SER A 34 0.01 3.35 -15.75
C SER A 34 -0.39 2.51 -14.54
N ILE A 35 -1.65 2.10 -14.50
CA ILE A 35 -2.15 1.12 -13.54
C ILE A 35 -2.46 -0.15 -14.31
N TYR A 36 -2.04 -1.28 -13.76
CA TYR A 36 -2.36 -2.60 -14.27
C TYR A 36 -3.01 -3.40 -13.14
N VAL A 37 -4.09 -4.11 -13.46
CA VAL A 37 -4.67 -5.13 -12.59
C VAL A 37 -4.28 -6.47 -13.17
N VAL A 38 -3.60 -7.32 -12.41
CA VAL A 38 -3.00 -8.56 -12.92
C VAL A 38 -3.40 -9.79 -12.11
N ASP A 39 -3.33 -10.96 -12.76
CA ASP A 39 -3.41 -12.26 -12.11
C ASP A 39 -2.05 -12.71 -11.54
N LYS A 40 -2.05 -13.89 -10.90
CA LYS A 40 -0.84 -14.50 -10.33
C LYS A 40 0.24 -14.84 -11.35
N ALA A 41 -0.11 -14.94 -12.63
CA ALA A 41 0.80 -15.22 -13.73
C ALA A 41 1.27 -13.93 -14.44
N LEU A 42 1.03 -12.75 -13.84
CA LEU A 42 1.34 -11.45 -14.40
C LEU A 42 0.67 -11.21 -15.77
N LYS A 43 -0.59 -11.65 -15.91
CA LYS A 43 -1.42 -11.29 -17.07
C LYS A 43 -2.39 -10.19 -16.67
N ARG A 44 -2.53 -9.16 -17.52
CA ARG A 44 -3.54 -8.11 -17.33
C ARG A 44 -4.93 -8.72 -17.32
N LEU A 45 -5.70 -8.37 -16.31
CA LEU A 45 -7.11 -8.73 -16.20
C LEU A 45 -8.00 -7.71 -16.91
N PRO A 46 -9.16 -8.14 -17.44
CA PRO A 46 -10.16 -7.24 -18.00
C PRO A 46 -10.72 -6.25 -16.98
N VAL A 47 -11.41 -5.23 -17.49
CA VAL A 47 -12.22 -4.30 -16.70
C VAL A 47 -13.18 -5.07 -15.79
N SER A 48 -13.40 -4.56 -14.58
CA SER A 48 -14.26 -5.11 -13.52
C SER A 48 -13.83 -6.44 -12.91
N ILE A 49 -12.70 -7.03 -13.32
CA ILE A 49 -12.16 -8.24 -12.69
C ILE A 49 -11.15 -7.84 -11.62
N VAL A 50 -11.33 -8.41 -10.42
CA VAL A 50 -10.45 -8.14 -9.27
C VAL A 50 -9.14 -8.91 -9.39
N GLY A 51 -8.03 -8.20 -9.28
CA GLY A 51 -6.67 -8.75 -9.24
C GLY A 51 -5.74 -7.87 -8.43
N GLU A 52 -4.44 -8.15 -8.51
CA GLU A 52 -3.41 -7.36 -7.83
C GLU A 52 -3.11 -6.08 -8.61
N ILE A 53 -2.99 -4.96 -7.90
CA ILE A 53 -2.75 -3.64 -8.47
C ILE A 53 -1.24 -3.42 -8.60
N CYS A 54 -0.82 -3.04 -9.81
CA CYS A 54 0.55 -2.69 -10.14
C CYS A 54 0.62 -1.28 -10.73
N ILE A 55 1.68 -0.54 -10.43
CA ILE A 55 1.90 0.82 -10.94
C ILE A 55 3.16 0.88 -11.78
N GLY A 56 3.06 1.48 -12.97
CA GLY A 56 4.19 1.81 -13.86
C GLY A 56 4.29 3.31 -14.13
N GLY A 57 5.44 3.74 -14.66
CA GLY A 57 5.66 5.13 -15.08
C GLY A 57 6.88 5.79 -14.41
N PRO A 58 7.00 7.13 -14.51
CA PRO A 58 8.19 7.86 -14.06
C PRO A 58 8.41 7.83 -12.54
N GLY A 59 7.35 7.67 -11.74
CA GLY A 59 7.45 7.65 -10.27
C GLY A 59 7.74 6.28 -9.66
N VAL A 60 8.02 5.25 -10.46
CA VAL A 60 8.43 3.96 -9.93
C VAL A 60 9.84 4.09 -9.33
N ALA A 61 9.94 3.96 -8.01
CA ALA A 61 11.18 4.11 -7.26
C ALA A 61 12.29 3.15 -7.72
N ALA A 62 13.54 3.48 -7.39
CA ALA A 62 14.70 2.62 -7.65
C ALA A 62 14.56 1.25 -6.95
N GLY A 63 14.02 1.25 -5.72
CA GLY A 63 13.85 0.09 -4.87
C GLY A 63 13.87 0.49 -3.40
N TYR A 64 14.00 -0.51 -2.52
CA TYR A 64 14.24 -0.33 -1.10
C TYR A 64 15.74 -0.22 -0.83
N LEU A 65 16.14 0.78 -0.05
CA LEU A 65 17.54 0.98 0.32
C LEU A 65 18.06 -0.24 1.12
N HIS A 66 19.17 -0.82 0.66
CA HIS A 66 19.82 -2.02 1.26
C HIS A 66 18.94 -3.27 1.36
N ASN A 67 17.85 -3.37 0.59
CA ASN A 67 16.99 -4.55 0.57
C ASN A 67 16.72 -4.99 -0.86
N ASP A 68 17.73 -5.61 -1.47
CA ASP A 68 17.70 -6.06 -2.87
C ASP A 68 16.68 -7.18 -3.11
N GLU A 69 16.47 -8.05 -2.12
CA GLU A 69 15.51 -9.15 -2.23
C GLU A 69 14.08 -8.64 -2.34
N LEU A 70 13.67 -7.76 -1.41
CA LEU A 70 12.35 -7.12 -1.46
C LEU A 70 12.21 -6.21 -2.67
N THR A 71 13.30 -5.54 -3.07
CA THR A 71 13.31 -4.73 -4.29
C THR A 71 13.00 -5.58 -5.52
N LYS A 72 13.66 -6.72 -5.69
CA LYS A 72 13.44 -7.61 -6.84
C LYS A 72 12.05 -8.24 -6.83
N SER A 73 11.48 -8.51 -5.65
CA SER A 73 10.13 -9.09 -5.56
C SER A 73 9.03 -8.07 -5.82
N LYS A 74 9.21 -6.79 -5.45
CA LYS A 74 8.19 -5.75 -5.62
C LYS A 74 8.37 -4.90 -6.89
N PHE A 75 9.59 -4.70 -7.37
CA PHE A 75 9.91 -3.86 -8.52
C PHE A 75 10.41 -4.72 -9.69
N ILE A 76 9.48 -5.18 -10.52
CA ILE A 76 9.77 -6.10 -11.63
C ILE A 76 9.77 -5.39 -12.98
N LEU A 77 10.30 -6.05 -14.00
CA LEU A 77 10.21 -5.56 -15.38
C LEU A 77 8.74 -5.44 -15.80
N ASN A 78 8.42 -4.38 -16.53
CA ASN A 78 7.10 -4.11 -17.08
C ASN A 78 6.96 -4.84 -18.43
N PRO A 79 6.30 -6.01 -18.51
CA PRO A 79 6.10 -6.70 -19.78
C PRO A 79 5.18 -5.91 -20.72
N PHE A 80 4.46 -4.93 -20.19
CA PHE A 80 3.44 -4.20 -20.90
C PHE A 80 3.84 -2.76 -21.29
N ALA A 81 5.10 -2.38 -21.06
CA ALA A 81 5.61 -1.07 -21.43
C ALA A 81 5.57 -0.86 -22.95
N THR A 82 5.01 0.27 -23.38
CA THR A 82 5.02 0.68 -24.79
C THR A 82 6.43 1.02 -25.26
N ALA A 83 6.63 1.13 -26.58
CA ALA A 83 7.91 1.54 -27.15
C ALA A 83 8.36 2.93 -26.63
N GLU A 84 7.42 3.87 -26.48
CA GLU A 84 7.68 5.18 -25.89
C GLU A 84 8.07 5.10 -24.41
N GLN A 85 7.38 4.27 -23.63
CA GLN A 85 7.74 4.07 -22.21
C GLN A 85 9.14 3.46 -22.08
N LYS A 86 9.48 2.50 -22.95
CA LYS A 86 10.81 1.90 -23.01
C LYS A 86 11.89 2.91 -23.39
N SER A 87 11.65 3.78 -24.38
CA SER A 87 12.62 4.81 -24.78
C SER A 87 12.86 5.85 -23.68
N ARG A 88 11.90 6.05 -22.78
CA ARG A 88 12.03 6.90 -21.58
C ARG A 88 12.60 6.18 -20.35
N GLY A 89 12.91 4.89 -20.44
CA GLY A 89 13.41 4.10 -19.30
C GLY A 89 12.34 3.68 -18.29
N TRP A 90 11.05 3.84 -18.60
CA TRP A 90 9.93 3.43 -17.73
C TRP A 90 9.59 1.96 -17.93
N THR A 91 10.58 1.11 -17.62
CA THR A 91 10.57 -0.33 -17.95
C THR A 91 10.22 -1.22 -16.77
N ARG A 92 9.79 -0.65 -15.64
CA ARG A 92 9.45 -1.40 -14.42
C ARG A 92 8.03 -1.09 -13.93
N ILE A 93 7.48 -2.03 -13.17
CA ILE A 93 6.25 -1.86 -12.40
C ILE A 93 6.52 -2.18 -10.93
N TYR A 94 5.75 -1.55 -10.05
CA TYR A 94 5.73 -1.80 -8.62
C TYR A 94 4.43 -2.51 -8.23
N TYR A 95 4.56 -3.65 -7.54
CA TYR A 95 3.46 -4.36 -6.89
C TYR A 95 3.03 -3.60 -5.63
N THR A 96 1.79 -3.10 -5.59
CA THR A 96 1.37 -2.25 -4.47
C THR A 96 0.98 -3.04 -3.23
N GLY A 97 0.71 -4.35 -3.37
CA GLY A 97 0.12 -5.17 -2.32
C GLY A 97 -1.38 -4.96 -2.15
N ASP A 98 -2.02 -4.19 -3.02
CA ASP A 98 -3.46 -3.93 -3.02
C ASP A 98 -4.17 -4.80 -4.07
N ARG A 99 -5.42 -5.18 -3.80
CA ARG A 99 -6.33 -5.80 -4.76
C ARG A 99 -7.46 -4.86 -5.12
N GLY A 100 -7.85 -4.92 -6.39
CA GLY A 100 -8.93 -4.13 -6.92
C GLY A 100 -9.18 -4.39 -8.39
N SER A 101 -9.99 -3.55 -9.01
CA SER A 101 -10.36 -3.65 -10.42
C SER A 101 -10.41 -2.27 -11.08
N LEU A 102 -10.36 -2.22 -12.40
CA LEU A 102 -10.66 -0.99 -13.13
C LEU A 102 -12.14 -0.95 -13.48
N ALA A 103 -12.80 0.18 -13.24
CA ALA A 103 -14.14 0.45 -13.75
C ALA A 103 -14.10 0.73 -15.27
N SER A 104 -15.25 0.67 -15.92
CA SER A 104 -15.39 0.92 -17.37
C SER A 104 -14.92 2.31 -17.81
N ASN A 105 -14.99 3.30 -16.92
CA ASN A 105 -14.48 4.66 -17.13
C ASN A 105 -12.98 4.82 -16.82
N GLY A 106 -12.28 3.73 -16.47
CA GLY A 106 -10.86 3.73 -16.14
C GLY A 106 -10.52 4.15 -14.70
N THR A 107 -11.52 4.35 -13.85
CA THR A 107 -11.31 4.62 -12.41
C THR A 107 -10.83 3.35 -11.70
N LEU A 108 -9.85 3.48 -10.83
CA LEU A 108 -9.39 2.37 -10.00
C LEU A 108 -10.33 2.18 -8.80
N LEU A 109 -10.83 0.96 -8.66
CA LEU A 109 -11.68 0.51 -7.57
C LEU A 109 -10.85 -0.36 -6.62
N PHE A 110 -10.55 0.16 -5.43
CA PHE A 110 -9.84 -0.58 -4.38
C PHE A 110 -10.78 -1.52 -3.64
N LYS A 111 -10.31 -2.75 -3.35
CA LYS A 111 -11.07 -3.78 -2.63
C LYS A 111 -10.46 -4.09 -1.26
N GLU A 112 -9.20 -4.53 -1.26
CA GLU A 112 -8.53 -5.03 -0.04
C GLU A 112 -7.00 -4.98 -0.19
N ARG A 113 -6.27 -5.24 0.89
CA ARG A 113 -4.82 -5.54 0.85
C ARG A 113 -4.58 -7.04 0.85
N ILE A 114 -3.60 -7.49 0.08
CA ILE A 114 -3.26 -8.92 -0.07
C ILE A 114 -2.72 -9.52 1.21
N ASN A 115 -1.86 -8.78 1.90
CA ASN A 115 -1.12 -9.30 3.04
C ASN A 115 -1.91 -9.16 4.35
N GLY A 116 -3.06 -8.48 4.34
CA GLY A 116 -3.71 -8.03 5.57
C GLY A 116 -2.77 -7.22 6.47
N ASP A 117 -1.69 -6.66 5.90
CA ASP A 117 -0.76 -5.83 6.65
C ASP A 117 -1.54 -4.65 7.20
N ASN A 118 -1.45 -4.50 8.52
CA ASN A 118 -2.16 -3.52 9.33
C ASN A 118 -1.59 -2.11 9.09
N GLN A 119 -1.42 -1.73 7.82
CA GLN A 119 -1.00 -0.42 7.43
C GLN A 119 -2.18 0.54 7.55
N VAL A 120 -2.01 1.56 8.37
CA VAL A 120 -3.03 2.57 8.63
C VAL A 120 -2.53 3.95 8.23
N LYS A 121 -3.46 4.79 7.79
CA LYS A 121 -3.24 6.23 7.67
C LYS A 121 -3.85 6.90 8.89
N LEU A 122 -3.02 7.43 9.78
CA LEU A 122 -3.46 8.07 11.02
C LEU A 122 -2.88 9.48 11.05
N HIS A 123 -3.75 10.49 11.09
CA HIS A 123 -3.37 11.91 11.09
C HIS A 123 -2.35 12.28 9.99
N GLY A 124 -2.50 11.70 8.78
CA GLY A 124 -1.61 11.94 7.63
C GLY A 124 -0.34 11.08 7.59
N LEU A 125 -0.10 10.23 8.59
CA LEU A 125 1.07 9.37 8.68
C LEU A 125 0.73 7.96 8.20
N ARG A 126 1.61 7.37 7.38
CA ARG A 126 1.57 5.95 6.97
C ARG A 126 2.30 5.14 8.05
N ILE A 127 1.53 4.39 8.83
CA ILE A 127 2.04 3.62 9.97
C ILE A 127 1.85 2.15 9.66
N GLU A 128 2.92 1.36 9.83
CA GLU A 128 2.88 -0.09 9.81
C GLU A 128 2.63 -0.59 11.24
N LEU A 129 1.42 -1.06 11.57
CA LEU A 129 1.13 -1.54 12.92
C LEU A 129 2.03 -2.73 13.31
N GLY A 130 2.44 -3.57 12.35
CA GLY A 130 3.39 -4.66 12.58
C GLY A 130 4.78 -4.19 13.06
N ASP A 131 5.22 -2.99 12.68
CA ASP A 131 6.48 -2.42 13.19
C ASP A 131 6.34 -2.03 14.67
N ILE A 132 5.15 -1.54 15.07
CA ILE A 132 4.82 -1.22 16.46
C ILE A 132 4.77 -2.50 17.29
N GLU A 133 4.07 -3.53 16.82
CA GLU A 133 4.01 -4.85 17.45
C GLU A 133 5.42 -5.42 17.69
N SER A 134 6.24 -5.41 16.64
CA SER A 134 7.63 -5.89 16.71
C SER A 134 8.49 -5.05 17.66
N ALA A 135 8.28 -3.72 17.69
CA ALA A 135 8.99 -2.84 18.61
C ALA A 135 8.62 -3.09 20.07
N ILE A 136 7.35 -3.34 20.37
CA ILE A 136 6.86 -3.67 21.71
C ILE A 136 7.47 -4.99 22.20
N VAL A 137 7.46 -6.04 21.38
CA VAL A 137 8.07 -7.33 21.72
C VAL A 137 9.56 -7.18 22.02
N ARG A 138 10.30 -6.44 21.17
CA ARG A 138 11.74 -6.17 21.40
C ARG A 138 11.99 -5.38 22.68
N ALA A 139 11.19 -4.34 22.94
CA ALA A 139 11.33 -3.52 24.15
C ALA A 139 10.97 -4.27 25.43
N GLY A 140 10.06 -5.26 25.33
CA GLY A 140 9.67 -6.13 26.44
C GLY A 140 10.78 -7.05 26.96
N ASN A 141 11.91 -7.18 26.25
CA ASN A 141 13.09 -7.95 26.66
C ASN A 141 12.75 -9.36 27.20
N GLY A 142 11.90 -10.10 26.47
CA GLY A 142 11.45 -11.44 26.84
C GLY A 142 10.25 -11.50 27.80
N MET A 143 9.76 -10.37 28.33
CA MET A 143 8.55 -10.30 29.15
C MET A 143 7.26 -10.23 28.33
N VAL A 144 7.34 -9.89 27.05
CA VAL A 144 6.18 -9.84 26.13
C VAL A 144 6.32 -10.99 25.14
N ALA A 145 5.38 -11.93 25.17
CA ALA A 145 5.33 -13.07 24.27
C ALA A 145 4.73 -12.67 22.90
N GLU A 146 3.65 -11.90 22.92
CA GLU A 146 2.93 -11.46 21.72
C GLU A 146 2.40 -10.04 21.91
N ALA A 147 2.30 -9.29 20.81
CA ALA A 147 1.69 -7.97 20.76
C ALA A 147 0.87 -7.83 19.47
N ILE A 148 -0.34 -7.26 19.57
CA ILE A 148 -1.18 -6.89 18.43
C ILE A 148 -1.58 -5.42 18.58
N ALA A 149 -1.33 -4.63 17.53
CA ALA A 149 -1.68 -3.22 17.48
C ALA A 149 -2.89 -3.01 16.55
N SER A 150 -3.81 -2.14 16.96
CA SER A 150 -5.01 -1.82 16.21
C SER A 150 -5.39 -0.36 16.37
N VAL A 151 -6.15 0.18 15.41
CA VAL A 151 -6.70 1.53 15.48
C VAL A 151 -8.13 1.45 16.03
N VAL A 152 -8.38 2.20 17.11
CA VAL A 152 -9.67 2.19 17.83
C VAL A 152 -10.21 3.62 17.96
N GLY A 153 -11.54 3.73 17.88
CA GLY A 153 -12.29 4.98 18.11
C GLY A 153 -12.34 5.93 16.91
N GLU A 154 -13.28 6.87 16.93
CA GLU A 154 -13.53 7.82 15.83
C GLU A 154 -12.37 8.80 15.60
N LEU A 155 -11.62 9.14 16.66
CA LEU A 155 -10.44 10.00 16.59
C LEU A 155 -9.17 9.25 16.14
N ALA A 156 -9.28 7.93 15.91
CA ALA A 156 -8.22 7.02 15.52
C ALA A 156 -7.02 7.05 16.50
N PHE A 157 -7.06 6.20 17.52
CA PHE A 157 -5.92 5.95 18.43
C PHE A 157 -5.32 4.58 18.15
N ILE A 158 -3.99 4.47 18.23
CA ILE A 158 -3.31 3.17 18.22
C ILE A 158 -3.34 2.59 19.63
N VAL A 159 -3.89 1.38 19.76
CA VAL A 159 -3.92 0.60 20.99
C VAL A 159 -3.20 -0.71 20.74
N ALA A 160 -2.31 -1.10 21.66
CA ALA A 160 -1.62 -2.38 21.62
C ALA A 160 -2.11 -3.29 22.76
N TYR A 161 -2.48 -4.52 22.41
CA TYR A 161 -2.79 -5.60 23.34
C TYR A 161 -1.58 -6.50 23.44
N VAL A 162 -1.15 -6.83 24.66
CA VAL A 162 0.08 -7.60 24.90
C VAL A 162 -0.21 -8.83 25.75
N VAL A 163 0.46 -9.93 25.41
CA VAL A 163 0.51 -11.14 26.23
C VAL A 163 1.88 -11.17 26.90
N LEU A 164 1.88 -11.25 28.24
CA LEU A 164 3.13 -11.36 28.99
C LEU A 164 3.61 -12.80 29.00
N SER A 165 4.93 -12.98 28.92
CA SER A 165 5.57 -14.27 29.11
C SER A 165 5.34 -14.72 30.55
N ASN A 166 4.90 -15.97 30.76
CA ASN A 166 4.91 -16.55 32.09
C ASN A 166 6.37 -16.67 32.55
N VAL A 167 6.73 -15.90 33.57
CA VAL A 167 7.97 -16.15 34.30
C VAL A 167 7.69 -17.40 35.14
N GLU A 168 8.21 -18.56 34.73
CA GLU A 168 8.31 -19.68 35.65
C GLU A 168 9.16 -19.21 36.83
N SER A 169 8.51 -19.01 37.97
CA SER A 169 9.19 -18.80 39.24
C SER A 169 9.99 -20.07 39.52
N GLU A 170 11.32 -19.98 39.39
CA GLU A 170 12.25 -20.97 39.97
C GLU A 170 11.93 -21.05 41.46
N ASN A 171 11.14 -22.06 41.85
CA ASN A 171 10.99 -22.43 43.23
C ASN A 171 12.32 -23.07 43.66
N GLN A 172 13.06 -22.35 44.50
CA GLN A 172 14.20 -22.85 45.27
C GLN A 172 13.79 -23.97 46.23
#